data_AF-A0AA38J3D1-F1
#
_entry.id   AF-A0AA38J3D1-F1
#
_cell.length_a   1.000
_cell.length_b   1.000
_cell.length_c   1.000
_cell.angle_alpha   90.00
_cell.angle_beta   90.00
_cell.angle_gamma   90.00
#
_symmetry.space_group_name_H-M   'P 1'
#
loop_
_entity.id
_entity.type
_entity.pdbx_description
1 polymer ?
#
loop_
_entity_poly.entity_id
_entity_poly.type
_entity_poly.pdbx_seq_one_letter_code
_entity_poly.pdbx_strand_id
1 'polypeptide(L)'
;MANRKISLTFPQVRLVLEGYGKWHAFSLALRYKRPETFKRLVKNYGNMWSRYISKAKMARVFFQYFEEVRKLWEDDTDVASVKFSENEVASILISLVSEDLEHAVITHGDSWTNNFMFKEQLGKPVEVSLIDWQFSGFSSPVLDLSFFIYTCVDTEKYKNVEELLKIYHEAVCGYLHQLNCDSVDILPFNTLMKHWKKFSCYGLLFGSFILRFCLSESEELPDLIENAEKGNNFLEIFEFITSNKEVYHKRVKDNILHYARNLVE
;
A
#
# COMPACT_ATOMS: atom_id res chain seq x y z
N MET A 1 11.68 -7.45 -14.15
CA MET A 1 10.70 -6.76 -13.28
C MET A 1 9.39 -6.65 -14.05
N ALA A 2 8.25 -6.72 -13.36
CA ALA A 2 6.95 -6.58 -14.00
C ALA A 2 6.74 -5.14 -14.52
N ASN A 3 5.91 -4.97 -15.56
CA ASN A 3 5.63 -3.66 -16.14
C ASN A 3 4.71 -2.86 -15.21
N ARG A 4 5.24 -1.80 -14.58
CA ARG A 4 4.49 -0.93 -13.64
C ARG A 4 3.24 -0.26 -14.22
N LYS A 5 3.13 -0.16 -15.55
CA LYS A 5 1.96 0.44 -16.22
C LYS A 5 0.74 -0.48 -16.27
N ILE A 6 0.94 -1.78 -16.04
CA ILE A 6 -0.09 -2.81 -16.19
C ILE A 6 -0.35 -3.46 -14.83
N SER A 7 -1.62 -3.71 -14.51
CA SER A 7 -1.99 -4.48 -13.31
C SER A 7 -1.45 -5.91 -13.39
N LEU A 8 -1.10 -6.46 -12.23
CA LEU A 8 -0.61 -7.83 -12.11
C LEU A 8 -1.70 -8.85 -12.44
N THR A 9 -1.27 -9.99 -13.01
CA THR A 9 -2.14 -11.15 -13.22
C THR A 9 -2.53 -11.80 -11.88
N PHE A 10 -3.64 -12.54 -11.83
CA PHE A 10 -4.06 -13.20 -10.58
C PHE A 10 -2.97 -14.08 -9.92
N PRO A 11 -2.21 -14.91 -10.68
CA PRO A 11 -1.13 -15.69 -10.09
C PRO A 11 -0.04 -14.82 -9.43
N GLN A 12 0.30 -13.68 -10.04
CA GLN A 12 1.25 -12.71 -9.45
C GLN A 12 0.67 -12.06 -8.20
N VAL A 13 -0.61 -11.66 -8.25
CA VAL A 13 -1.31 -11.07 -7.10
C VAL A 13 -1.32 -12.02 -5.91
N ARG A 14 -1.68 -13.29 -6.14
CA ARG A 14 -1.64 -14.34 -5.13
C ARG A 14 -0.26 -14.49 -4.51
N LEU A 15 0.79 -14.62 -5.34
CA LEU A 15 2.17 -14.77 -4.84
C LEU A 15 2.60 -13.60 -3.96
N VAL A 16 2.24 -12.36 -4.34
CA VAL A 16 2.56 -11.17 -3.54
C VAL A 16 1.82 -11.19 -2.20
N LEU A 17 0.51 -11.52 -2.18
CA LEU A 17 -0.27 -11.64 -0.95
C LEU A 17 0.30 -12.74 -0.03
N GLU A 18 0.69 -13.88 -0.59
CA GLU A 18 1.35 -14.98 0.15
C GLU A 18 2.75 -14.56 0.67
N GLY A 19 3.50 -13.80 -0.12
CA GLY A 19 4.81 -13.25 0.24
C GLY A 19 4.72 -12.27 1.41
N TYR A 20 3.74 -11.36 1.40
CA TYR A 20 3.43 -10.51 2.56
C TYR A 20 2.94 -11.33 3.74
N GLY A 21 2.10 -12.36 3.50
CA GLY A 21 1.63 -13.25 4.56
C GLY A 21 2.80 -13.93 5.30
N LYS A 22 3.80 -14.41 4.56
CA LYS A 22 5.05 -14.95 5.10
C LYS A 22 5.80 -13.93 5.96
N TRP A 23 6.07 -12.75 5.40
CA TRP A 23 6.84 -11.70 6.09
C TRP A 23 6.14 -11.22 7.36
N HIS A 24 4.85 -10.91 7.28
CA HIS A 24 4.06 -10.45 8.42
C HIS A 24 3.88 -11.54 9.49
N ALA A 25 3.75 -12.82 9.11
CA ALA A 25 3.74 -13.91 10.08
C ALA A 25 5.04 -14.00 10.90
N PHE A 26 6.21 -13.81 10.27
CA PHE A 26 7.48 -13.76 11.00
C PHE A 26 7.54 -12.57 11.96
N SER A 27 7.09 -11.40 11.53
CA SER A 27 7.00 -10.22 12.41
C SER A 27 6.09 -10.48 13.61
N LEU A 28 4.90 -11.02 13.39
CA LEU A 28 3.94 -11.34 14.45
C LEU A 28 4.47 -12.40 15.40
N ALA A 29 5.07 -13.48 14.88
CA ALA A 29 5.69 -14.52 15.69
C ALA A 29 6.86 -13.98 16.52
N LEU A 30 7.69 -13.08 15.97
CA LEU A 30 8.77 -12.44 16.72
C LEU A 30 8.22 -11.58 17.86
N ARG A 31 7.16 -10.80 17.60
CA ARG A 31 6.47 -10.00 18.61
C ARG A 31 5.92 -10.88 19.73
N TYR A 32 5.25 -11.97 19.38
CA TYR A 32 4.63 -12.88 20.33
C TYR A 32 5.66 -13.68 21.15
N LYS A 33 6.62 -14.32 20.48
CA LYS A 33 7.57 -15.24 21.14
C LYS A 33 8.75 -14.55 21.81
N ARG A 34 9.13 -13.35 21.34
CA ARG A 34 10.31 -12.61 21.79
C ARG A 34 10.00 -11.11 21.90
N PRO A 35 9.02 -10.70 22.71
CA PRO A 35 8.53 -9.32 22.77
C PRO A 35 9.62 -8.30 23.06
N GLU A 36 10.58 -8.60 23.94
CA GLU A 36 11.68 -7.68 24.23
C GLU A 36 12.66 -7.52 23.06
N THR A 37 12.86 -8.57 22.26
CA THR A 37 13.65 -8.47 21.03
C THR A 37 12.91 -7.66 19.97
N PHE A 38 11.61 -7.90 19.83
CA PHE A 38 10.76 -7.14 18.93
C PHE A 38 10.74 -5.65 19.28
N LYS A 39 10.50 -5.29 20.56
CA LYS A 39 10.55 -3.91 21.06
C LYS A 39 11.89 -3.23 20.76
N ARG A 40 13.02 -3.93 20.95
CA ARG A 40 14.34 -3.37 20.59
C ARG A 40 14.48 -3.14 19.09
N LEU A 41 13.99 -4.06 18.26
CA LEU A 41 14.03 -3.94 16.80
C LEU A 41 13.22 -2.74 16.31
N VAL A 42 12.01 -2.53 16.85
CA VAL A 42 11.11 -1.46 16.41
C VAL A 42 11.30 -0.13 17.16
N LYS A 43 12.17 -0.07 18.18
CA LYS A 43 12.34 1.12 19.05
C LYS A 43 12.56 2.43 18.29
N ASN A 44 13.28 2.37 17.16
CA ASN A 44 13.58 3.52 16.31
C ASN A 44 12.95 3.38 14.91
N TYR A 45 12.03 2.44 14.71
CA TYR A 45 11.28 2.31 13.47
C TYR A 45 10.23 3.41 13.42
N GLY A 46 10.57 4.52 12.77
CA GLY A 46 9.59 5.51 12.33
C GLY A 46 9.13 5.18 10.91
N ASN A 47 7.87 5.46 10.58
CA ASN A 47 7.42 5.37 9.20
C ASN A 47 8.16 6.43 8.36
N MET A 48 9.05 5.97 7.47
CA MET A 48 9.90 6.86 6.68
C MET A 48 9.07 7.75 5.75
N TRP A 49 8.01 7.22 5.14
CA TRP A 49 7.08 8.01 4.32
C TRP A 49 6.44 9.16 5.10
N SER A 50 5.93 8.89 6.32
CA SER A 50 5.38 9.93 7.21
C SER A 50 6.38 11.06 7.45
N ARG A 51 7.65 10.72 7.70
CA ARG A 51 8.72 11.72 7.89
C ARG A 51 8.98 12.55 6.63
N TYR A 52 9.05 11.92 5.46
CA TYR A 52 9.25 12.63 4.19
C TYR A 52 8.05 13.53 3.87
N ILE A 53 6.83 13.00 3.95
CA ILE A 53 5.58 13.74 3.68
C ILE A 53 5.46 14.94 4.62
N SER A 54 5.75 14.76 5.91
CA SER A 54 5.72 15.85 6.89
C SER A 54 6.77 16.92 6.59
N LYS A 55 8.04 16.52 6.41
CA LYS A 55 9.16 17.45 6.19
C LYS A 55 9.02 18.23 4.88
N ALA A 56 8.59 17.56 3.81
CA ALA A 56 8.37 18.16 2.50
C ALA A 56 6.97 18.75 2.33
N LYS A 57 6.11 18.72 3.36
CA LYS A 57 4.73 19.24 3.33
C LYS A 57 3.90 18.70 2.15
N MET A 58 4.08 17.42 1.82
CA MET A 58 3.47 16.83 0.61
C MET A 58 1.99 16.50 0.76
N ALA A 59 1.41 16.54 1.96
CA ALA A 59 0.00 16.19 2.17
C ALA A 59 -0.96 16.94 1.23
N ARG A 60 -0.67 18.22 0.96
CA ARG A 60 -1.43 19.04 0.00
C ARG A 60 -1.41 18.46 -1.42
N VAL A 61 -0.28 17.93 -1.86
CA VAL A 61 -0.11 17.32 -3.20
C VAL A 61 -0.95 16.04 -3.32
N PHE A 62 -0.89 15.16 -2.30
CA PHE A 62 -1.76 13.96 -2.26
C PHE A 62 -3.24 14.34 -2.31
N PHE A 63 -3.64 15.33 -1.51
CA PHE A 63 -5.02 15.83 -1.48
C PHE A 63 -5.45 16.38 -2.84
N GLN A 64 -4.64 17.26 -3.45
CA GLN A 64 -4.95 17.87 -4.75
C GLN A 64 -5.12 16.83 -5.86
N TYR A 65 -4.23 15.84 -5.95
CA TYR A 65 -4.32 14.81 -7.00
C TYR A 65 -5.48 13.85 -6.79
N PHE A 66 -5.78 13.51 -5.54
CA PHE A 66 -6.95 12.70 -5.23
C PHE A 66 -8.24 13.46 -5.58
N GLU A 67 -8.37 14.71 -5.13
CA GLU A 67 -9.56 15.53 -5.38
C GLU A 67 -9.75 15.89 -6.86
N GLU A 68 -8.65 16.09 -7.62
CA GLU A 68 -8.72 16.31 -9.07
C GLU A 68 -9.49 15.17 -9.74
N VAL A 69 -9.12 13.91 -9.47
CA VAL A 69 -9.80 12.77 -10.07
C VAL A 69 -11.19 12.55 -9.48
N ARG A 70 -11.36 12.69 -8.15
CA ARG A 70 -12.66 12.53 -7.48
C ARG A 70 -13.73 13.45 -8.10
N LYS A 71 -13.37 14.71 -8.39
CA LYS A 71 -14.29 15.71 -8.97
C LYS A 71 -14.72 15.39 -10.40
N LEU A 72 -13.90 14.69 -11.19
CA LEU A 72 -14.29 14.26 -12.54
C LEU A 72 -15.48 13.27 -12.52
N TRP A 73 -15.76 12.66 -11.39
CA TRP A 73 -16.78 11.64 -11.22
C TRP A 73 -17.70 11.92 -10.03
N GLU A 74 -17.91 13.20 -9.70
CA GLU A 74 -18.70 13.57 -8.52
C GLU A 74 -20.19 13.29 -8.63
N ASP A 75 -20.69 13.02 -9.84
CA ASP A 75 -22.06 12.57 -10.09
C ASP A 75 -22.28 11.10 -9.70
N ASP A 76 -21.21 10.30 -9.55
CA ASP A 76 -21.29 8.92 -9.07
C ASP A 76 -21.41 8.93 -7.53
N THR A 77 -22.48 8.33 -7.00
CA THR A 77 -22.79 8.38 -5.56
C THR A 77 -21.72 7.75 -4.68
N ASP A 78 -21.10 6.66 -5.13
CA ASP A 78 -20.06 5.96 -4.37
C ASP A 78 -18.79 6.82 -4.35
N VAL A 79 -18.40 7.41 -5.49
CA VAL A 79 -17.26 8.34 -5.57
C VAL A 79 -17.52 9.60 -4.73
N ALA A 80 -18.74 10.13 -4.79
CA ALA A 80 -19.14 11.31 -4.02
C ALA A 80 -19.10 11.09 -2.50
N SER A 81 -19.24 9.84 -2.04
CA SER A 81 -19.18 9.48 -0.63
C SER A 81 -17.76 9.50 -0.05
N VAL A 82 -16.73 9.34 -0.89
CA VAL A 82 -15.33 9.30 -0.46
C VAL A 82 -14.74 10.70 -0.53
N LYS A 83 -14.74 11.40 0.61
CA LYS A 83 -14.20 12.75 0.74
C LYS A 83 -13.19 12.81 1.87
N PHE A 84 -12.12 13.53 1.63
CA PHE A 84 -11.11 13.86 2.64
C PHE A 84 -10.84 15.35 2.58
N SER A 85 -10.66 16.00 3.71
CA SER A 85 -10.04 17.32 3.79
C SER A 85 -8.51 17.20 3.71
N GLU A 86 -7.82 18.28 3.35
CA GLU A 86 -6.35 18.31 3.34
C GLU A 86 -5.77 17.91 4.71
N ASN A 87 -6.40 18.33 5.81
CA ASN A 87 -6.01 17.96 7.17
C ASN A 87 -6.20 16.47 7.47
N GLU A 88 -7.29 15.86 6.96
CA GLU A 88 -7.50 14.41 7.08
C GLU A 88 -6.46 13.64 6.28
N VAL A 89 -6.14 14.07 5.05
CA VAL A 89 -5.06 13.48 4.25
C VAL A 89 -3.73 13.54 5.00
N ALA A 90 -3.39 14.71 5.58
CA ALA A 90 -2.19 14.85 6.40
C ALA A 90 -2.20 13.90 7.61
N SER A 91 -3.32 13.80 8.33
CA SER A 91 -3.47 12.91 9.49
C SER A 91 -3.32 11.43 9.11
N ILE A 92 -3.94 11.01 8.00
CA ILE A 92 -3.85 9.64 7.49
C ILE A 92 -2.41 9.30 7.10
N LEU A 93 -1.72 10.18 6.38
CA LEU A 93 -0.38 9.90 5.85
C LEU A 93 0.73 10.03 6.90
N ILE A 94 0.52 10.82 7.97
CA ILE A 94 1.56 11.12 8.97
C ILE A 94 1.31 10.40 10.29
N SER A 95 0.08 10.46 10.81
CA SER A 95 -0.26 10.06 12.17
C SER A 95 -0.85 8.66 12.25
N LEU A 96 -1.83 8.34 11.41
CA LEU A 96 -2.53 7.04 11.41
C LEU A 96 -1.56 5.87 11.22
N VAL A 97 -0.51 6.08 10.42
CA VAL A 97 0.52 5.07 10.13
C VAL A 97 1.44 4.74 11.31
N SER A 98 1.44 5.57 12.36
CA SER A 98 2.34 5.46 13.52
C SER A 98 1.62 4.96 14.77
N GLU A 99 0.36 4.51 14.66
CA GLU A 99 -0.36 3.93 15.80
C GLU A 99 0.28 2.59 16.20
N ASP A 100 0.65 2.46 17.49
CA ASP A 100 1.05 1.16 18.05
C ASP A 100 -0.20 0.31 18.29
N LEU A 101 -0.39 -0.67 17.41
CA LEU A 101 -1.52 -1.59 17.43
C LEU A 101 -1.06 -2.95 17.94
N GLU A 102 -1.93 -3.66 18.66
CA GLU A 102 -1.68 -5.02 19.15
C GLU A 102 -1.27 -6.00 18.01
N HIS A 103 -1.82 -5.80 16.81
CA HIS A 103 -1.55 -6.62 15.62
C HIS A 103 -0.67 -5.93 14.57
N ALA A 104 0.07 -4.89 14.96
CA ALA A 104 1.04 -4.25 14.08
C ALA A 104 2.21 -5.18 13.76
N VAL A 105 2.73 -5.02 12.54
CA VAL A 105 3.81 -5.79 11.94
C VAL A 105 4.89 -4.86 11.41
N ILE A 106 6.08 -5.40 11.20
CA ILE A 106 7.10 -4.72 10.40
C ILE A 106 6.62 -4.74 8.95
N THR A 107 6.27 -3.57 8.42
CA THR A 107 5.76 -3.41 7.06
C THR A 107 6.92 -3.22 6.08
N HIS A 108 6.73 -3.58 4.81
CA HIS A 108 7.65 -3.29 3.72
C HIS A 108 7.69 -1.79 3.40
N GLY A 109 6.52 -1.14 3.37
CA GLY A 109 6.39 0.32 3.20
C GLY A 109 6.56 0.83 1.76
N ASP A 110 7.12 0.03 0.84
CA ASP A 110 7.19 0.36 -0.60
C ASP A 110 6.56 -0.71 -1.51
N SER A 111 5.26 -0.92 -1.36
CA SER A 111 4.53 -2.10 -1.83
C SER A 111 3.95 -1.94 -3.24
N TRP A 112 4.82 -1.66 -4.23
CA TRP A 112 4.43 -1.46 -5.64
C TRP A 112 5.23 -2.35 -6.61
N THR A 113 4.77 -2.43 -7.87
CA THR A 113 5.17 -3.46 -8.86
C THR A 113 6.69 -3.59 -9.07
N ASN A 114 7.44 -2.49 -8.95
CA ASN A 114 8.90 -2.50 -9.17
C ASN A 114 9.66 -3.33 -8.12
N ASN A 115 9.08 -3.48 -6.93
CA ASN A 115 9.71 -4.15 -5.79
C ASN A 115 9.35 -5.64 -5.71
N PHE A 116 8.70 -6.18 -6.75
CA PHE A 116 8.35 -7.59 -6.86
C PHE A 116 9.13 -8.25 -7.98
N MET A 117 10.02 -9.17 -7.61
CA MET A 117 10.72 -10.03 -8.56
C MET A 117 10.05 -11.39 -8.63
N PHE A 118 9.44 -11.69 -9.78
CA PHE A 118 8.81 -12.98 -10.03
C PHE A 118 9.81 -13.94 -10.69
N LYS A 119 9.89 -15.14 -10.15
CA LYS A 119 10.52 -16.28 -10.82
C LYS A 119 9.47 -16.98 -11.65
N GLU A 120 9.79 -17.22 -12.91
CA GLU A 120 8.89 -17.89 -13.84
C GLU A 120 9.40 -19.28 -14.21
N GLN A 121 8.48 -20.23 -14.33
CA GLN A 121 8.71 -21.56 -14.89
C GLN A 121 7.65 -21.82 -15.95
N LEU A 122 8.08 -22.16 -17.18
CA LEU A 122 7.20 -22.40 -18.32
C LEU A 122 6.20 -21.24 -18.57
N GLY A 123 6.67 -20.00 -18.42
CA GLY A 123 5.86 -18.79 -18.61
C GLY A 123 4.82 -18.53 -17.51
N LYS A 124 4.90 -19.23 -16.37
CA LYS A 124 4.03 -19.01 -15.22
C LYS A 124 4.86 -18.55 -14.01
N PRO A 125 4.42 -17.53 -13.27
CA PRO A 125 5.08 -17.11 -12.04
C PRO A 125 4.88 -18.20 -10.97
N VAL A 126 5.97 -18.61 -10.31
CA VAL A 126 5.96 -19.68 -9.30
C VAL A 126 6.45 -19.21 -7.93
N GLU A 127 7.14 -18.08 -7.87
CA GLU A 127 7.72 -17.54 -6.64
C GLU A 127 7.89 -16.02 -6.78
N VAL A 128 7.80 -15.30 -5.67
CA VAL A 128 8.08 -13.86 -5.60
C VAL A 128 9.14 -13.55 -4.55
N SER A 129 10.04 -12.63 -4.86
CA SER A 129 10.93 -11.98 -3.90
C SER A 129 10.53 -10.52 -3.75
N LEU A 130 10.26 -10.09 -2.51
CA LEU A 130 10.07 -8.69 -2.15
C LEU A 130 11.44 -8.06 -1.89
N ILE A 131 11.72 -6.93 -2.54
CA ILE A 131 13.00 -6.22 -2.46
C ILE A 131 12.80 -4.74 -2.17
N ASP A 132 13.90 -4.07 -1.82
CA ASP A 132 13.92 -2.64 -1.50
C ASP A 132 13.12 -2.27 -0.23
N TRP A 133 13.74 -2.55 0.92
CA TRP A 133 13.16 -2.37 2.25
C TRP A 133 13.42 -0.99 2.85
N GLN A 134 13.82 0.00 2.04
CA GLN A 134 14.25 1.32 2.52
C GLN A 134 13.14 2.11 3.25
N PHE A 135 11.87 1.81 2.95
CA PHE A 135 10.70 2.41 3.59
C PHE A 135 10.05 1.50 4.64
N SER A 136 10.75 0.44 5.08
CA SER A 136 10.22 -0.48 6.08
C SER A 136 9.81 0.27 7.35
N GLY A 137 8.65 -0.10 7.87
CA GLY A 137 7.98 0.59 8.95
C GLY A 137 7.42 -0.37 9.99
N PHE A 138 6.69 0.15 10.96
CA PHE A 138 5.95 -0.65 11.93
C PHE A 138 4.52 -0.11 12.01
N SER A 139 3.53 -0.89 11.56
CA SER A 139 2.14 -0.46 11.46
C SER A 139 1.19 -1.63 11.23
N SER A 140 -0.09 -1.34 10.98
CA SER A 140 -1.04 -2.35 10.50
C SER A 140 -0.55 -3.01 9.20
N PRO A 141 -0.69 -4.34 9.03
CA PRO A 141 -0.35 -5.02 7.76
C PRO A 141 -1.15 -4.46 6.56
N VAL A 142 -2.29 -3.84 6.83
CA VAL A 142 -3.15 -3.22 5.82
C VAL A 142 -2.45 -2.09 5.07
N LEU A 143 -1.42 -1.43 5.63
CA LEU A 143 -0.70 -0.39 4.90
C LEU A 143 -0.04 -0.98 3.65
N ASP A 144 0.67 -2.11 3.78
CA ASP A 144 1.26 -2.80 2.63
C ASP A 144 0.19 -3.35 1.70
N LEU A 145 -0.85 -4.00 2.26
CA LEU A 145 -1.89 -4.66 1.46
C LEU A 145 -2.71 -3.65 0.65
N SER A 146 -3.17 -2.57 1.28
CA SER A 146 -3.95 -1.53 0.59
C SER A 146 -3.11 -0.77 -0.43
N PHE A 147 -1.85 -0.45 -0.10
CA PHE A 147 -0.95 0.18 -1.06
C PHE A 147 -0.70 -0.74 -2.27
N PHE A 148 -0.44 -2.01 -2.03
CA PHE A 148 -0.29 -3.02 -3.08
C PHE A 148 -1.55 -3.15 -3.94
N ILE A 149 -2.72 -3.32 -3.32
CA ILE A 149 -3.99 -3.49 -4.03
C ILE A 149 -4.28 -2.29 -4.93
N TYR A 150 -4.20 -1.07 -4.37
CA TYR A 150 -4.55 0.13 -5.12
C TYR A 150 -3.50 0.56 -6.16
N THR A 151 -2.29 -0.02 -6.16
CA THR A 151 -1.28 0.27 -7.20
C THR A 151 -1.10 -0.84 -8.23
N CYS A 152 -1.26 -2.10 -7.84
CA CYS A 152 -0.84 -3.24 -8.64
C CYS A 152 -2.01 -4.13 -9.07
N VAL A 153 -3.17 -4.04 -8.42
CA VAL A 153 -4.32 -4.90 -8.69
C VAL A 153 -5.33 -4.17 -9.57
N ASP A 154 -5.98 -4.93 -10.45
CA ASP A 154 -7.16 -4.47 -11.19
C ASP A 154 -8.39 -4.56 -10.27
N THR A 155 -8.71 -3.45 -9.59
CA THR A 155 -9.81 -3.37 -8.62
C THR A 155 -11.19 -3.42 -9.26
N GLU A 156 -11.30 -3.17 -10.58
CA GLU A 156 -12.53 -3.41 -11.33
C GLU A 156 -12.78 -4.92 -11.49
N LYS A 157 -11.71 -5.70 -11.71
CA LYS A 157 -11.78 -7.16 -11.82
C LYS A 157 -11.92 -7.87 -10.46
N TYR A 158 -11.19 -7.43 -9.44
CA TYR A 158 -11.19 -8.01 -8.10
C TYR A 158 -11.92 -7.09 -7.13
N LYS A 159 -13.26 -7.05 -7.25
CA LYS A 159 -14.11 -6.09 -6.51
C LYS A 159 -14.24 -6.40 -5.02
N ASN A 160 -14.08 -7.67 -4.63
CA ASN A 160 -14.25 -8.12 -3.27
C ASN A 160 -12.88 -8.20 -2.58
N VAL A 161 -12.58 -7.22 -1.72
CA VAL A 161 -11.30 -7.22 -1.00
C VAL A 161 -11.19 -8.41 -0.05
N GLU A 162 -12.31 -8.93 0.46
CA GLU A 162 -12.31 -10.03 1.42
C GLU A 162 -11.65 -11.29 0.81
N GLU A 163 -11.84 -11.54 -0.48
CA GLU A 163 -11.19 -12.65 -1.20
C GLU A 163 -9.67 -12.50 -1.24
N LEU A 164 -9.17 -11.28 -1.47
CA LEU A 164 -7.73 -11.00 -1.47
C LEU A 164 -7.16 -11.10 -0.05
N LEU A 165 -7.88 -10.58 0.95
CA LEU A 165 -7.46 -10.63 2.34
C LEU A 165 -7.49 -12.05 2.90
N LYS A 166 -8.38 -12.94 2.43
CA LYS A 166 -8.38 -14.37 2.77
C LYS A 166 -7.10 -15.05 2.31
N ILE A 167 -6.66 -14.81 1.08
CA ILE A 167 -5.39 -15.37 0.57
C ILE A 167 -4.21 -14.97 1.47
N TYR A 168 -4.12 -13.68 1.79
CA TYR A 168 -3.10 -13.17 2.71
C TYR A 168 -3.21 -13.81 4.10
N HIS A 169 -4.43 -13.86 4.67
CA HIS A 169 -4.68 -14.35 6.01
C HIS A 169 -4.39 -15.85 6.16
N GLU A 170 -4.79 -16.65 5.17
CA GLU A 170 -4.47 -18.09 5.09
C GLU A 170 -2.96 -18.31 5.08
N ALA A 171 -2.21 -17.51 4.32
CA ALA A 171 -0.75 -17.56 4.32
C ALA A 171 -0.18 -17.20 5.70
N VAL A 172 -0.65 -16.12 6.34
CA VAL A 172 -0.22 -15.74 7.70
C VAL A 172 -0.46 -16.89 8.68
N CYS A 173 -1.68 -17.46 8.68
CA CYS A 173 -2.04 -18.57 9.56
C CYS A 173 -1.15 -19.79 9.34
N GLY A 174 -0.89 -20.16 8.08
CA GLY A 174 -0.02 -21.27 7.73
C GLY A 174 1.40 -21.11 8.26
N TYR A 175 1.99 -19.92 8.11
CA TYR A 175 3.34 -19.65 8.62
C TYR A 175 3.39 -19.52 10.15
N LEU A 176 2.38 -18.92 10.79
CA LEU A 176 2.29 -18.89 12.26
C LEU A 176 2.20 -20.31 12.83
N HIS A 177 1.40 -21.18 12.21
CA HIS A 177 1.30 -22.58 12.61
C HIS A 177 2.67 -23.29 12.52
N GLN A 178 3.40 -23.13 11.41
CA GLN A 178 4.76 -23.68 11.25
C GLN A 178 5.74 -23.14 12.31
N LEU A 179 5.53 -21.91 12.78
CA LEU A 179 6.31 -21.29 13.83
C LEU A 179 5.89 -21.72 15.24
N ASN A 180 4.92 -22.62 15.40
CA ASN A 180 4.29 -23.01 16.66
C ASN A 180 3.66 -21.81 17.40
N CYS A 181 2.91 -21.00 16.66
CA CYS A 181 2.08 -19.91 17.17
C CYS A 181 0.60 -20.21 16.86
N ASP A 182 -0.32 -19.87 17.76
CA ASP A 182 -1.74 -19.92 17.47
C ASP A 182 -2.17 -18.66 16.69
N SER A 183 -2.60 -18.85 15.44
CA SER A 183 -3.02 -17.75 14.57
C SER A 183 -4.35 -17.12 14.99
N VAL A 184 -5.21 -17.87 15.68
CA VAL A 184 -6.54 -17.39 16.10
C VAL A 184 -6.39 -16.21 17.05
N ASP A 185 -5.39 -16.25 17.93
CA ASP A 185 -5.15 -15.19 18.92
C ASP A 185 -4.28 -14.05 18.35
N ILE A 186 -3.41 -14.34 17.38
CA ILE A 186 -2.40 -13.39 16.91
C ILE A 186 -2.92 -12.43 15.84
N LEU A 187 -3.73 -12.92 14.90
CA LEU A 187 -4.37 -12.06 13.89
C LEU A 187 -5.70 -12.70 13.45
N PRO A 188 -6.80 -12.49 14.17
CA PRO A 188 -8.12 -12.92 13.72
C PRO A 188 -8.50 -12.27 12.38
N PHE A 189 -9.19 -13.00 11.50
CA PHE A 189 -9.63 -12.45 10.21
C PHE A 189 -10.56 -11.23 10.39
N ASN A 190 -11.47 -11.27 11.37
CA ASN A 190 -12.32 -10.14 11.71
C ASN A 190 -11.52 -8.90 12.14
N THR A 191 -10.39 -9.09 12.82
CA THR A 191 -9.48 -7.99 13.17
C THR A 191 -8.79 -7.43 11.94
N LEU A 192 -8.35 -8.28 11.01
CA LEU A 192 -7.81 -7.84 9.72
C LEU A 192 -8.85 -7.02 8.92
N MET A 193 -10.12 -7.45 8.90
CA MET A 193 -11.20 -6.69 8.24
C MET A 193 -11.47 -5.35 8.91
N LYS A 194 -11.45 -5.28 10.25
CA LYS A 194 -11.53 -4.01 10.99
C LYS A 194 -10.35 -3.09 10.66
N HIS A 195 -9.15 -3.66 10.60
CA HIS A 195 -7.96 -2.93 10.16
C HIS A 195 -8.11 -2.45 8.71
N TRP A 196 -8.69 -3.26 7.81
CA TRP A 196 -8.94 -2.84 6.43
C TRP A 196 -9.82 -1.59 6.40
N LYS A 197 -10.94 -1.61 7.12
CA LYS A 197 -11.86 -0.47 7.21
C LYS A 197 -11.18 0.79 7.76
N LYS A 198 -10.31 0.64 8.74
CA LYS A 198 -9.61 1.78 9.37
C LYS A 198 -8.44 2.32 8.54
N PHE A 199 -7.61 1.44 7.97
CA PHE A 199 -6.29 1.80 7.43
C PHE A 199 -6.22 1.82 5.90
N SER A 200 -7.19 1.26 5.17
CA SER A 200 -7.11 1.17 3.70
C SER A 200 -7.19 2.53 2.99
N CYS A 201 -7.65 3.58 3.66
CA CYS A 201 -7.59 4.96 3.17
C CYS A 201 -6.15 5.42 2.89
N TYR A 202 -5.17 4.92 3.66
CA TYR A 202 -3.76 5.16 3.41
C TYR A 202 -3.36 4.67 2.03
N GLY A 203 -3.64 3.40 1.71
CA GLY A 203 -3.34 2.82 0.41
C GLY A 203 -4.09 3.49 -0.74
N LEU A 204 -5.32 3.95 -0.51
CA LEU A 204 -6.09 4.66 -1.54
C LEU A 204 -5.41 5.99 -1.90
N LEU A 205 -5.09 6.82 -0.90
CA LEU A 205 -4.45 8.12 -1.11
C LEU A 205 -3.03 7.94 -1.67
N PHE A 206 -2.26 7.05 -1.07
CA PHE A 206 -0.88 6.81 -1.44
C PHE A 206 -0.78 6.13 -2.82
N GLY A 207 -1.63 5.16 -3.10
CA GLY A 207 -1.72 4.50 -4.39
C GLY A 207 -2.15 5.45 -5.50
N SER A 208 -3.10 6.36 -5.24
CA SER A 208 -3.48 7.41 -6.21
C SER A 208 -2.28 8.28 -6.60
N PHE A 209 -1.45 8.67 -5.63
CA PHE A 209 -0.23 9.40 -5.92
C PHE A 209 0.81 8.58 -6.71
N ILE A 210 1.08 7.33 -6.28
CA ILE A 210 2.07 6.46 -6.94
C ILE A 210 1.63 6.02 -8.35
N LEU A 211 0.32 5.92 -8.62
CA LEU A 211 -0.17 5.57 -9.96
C LEU A 211 0.26 6.58 -11.04
N ARG A 212 0.45 7.87 -10.71
CA ARG A 212 1.05 8.84 -11.64
C ARG A 212 2.45 8.41 -12.07
N PHE A 213 3.29 7.99 -11.11
CA PHE A 213 4.64 7.49 -11.38
C PHE A 213 4.64 6.20 -12.20
N CYS A 214 3.74 5.28 -11.87
CA CYS A 214 3.58 4.03 -12.60
C CYS A 214 3.25 4.29 -14.07
N LEU A 215 2.34 5.21 -14.33
CA LEU A 215 1.75 5.44 -15.66
C LEU A 215 2.49 6.49 -16.50
N SER A 216 3.45 7.20 -15.93
CA SER A 216 4.31 8.11 -16.69
C SER A 216 5.42 7.39 -17.45
N GLU A 217 5.77 7.98 -18.59
CA GLU A 217 6.97 7.62 -19.34
C GLU A 217 8.24 7.94 -18.55
N SER A 218 9.33 7.23 -18.80
CA SER A 218 10.54 7.39 -18.00
C SER A 218 11.15 8.79 -18.18
N GLU A 219 10.97 9.39 -19.36
CA GLU A 219 11.41 10.73 -19.73
C GLU A 219 10.58 11.83 -19.06
N GLU A 220 9.37 11.52 -18.60
CA GLU A 220 8.50 12.45 -17.85
C GLU A 220 8.80 12.44 -16.35
N LEU A 221 9.45 11.38 -15.88
CA LEU A 221 9.77 11.27 -14.47
C LEU A 221 10.87 12.26 -14.11
N PRO A 222 10.70 13.02 -13.02
CA PRO A 222 11.74 13.90 -12.55
C PRO A 222 12.98 13.09 -12.15
N ASP A 223 14.16 13.52 -12.57
CA ASP A 223 15.41 12.96 -12.06
C ASP A 223 15.59 13.38 -10.60
N LEU A 224 15.28 12.47 -9.67
CA LEU A 224 15.30 12.74 -8.24
C LEU A 224 16.71 13.10 -7.74
N ILE A 225 17.77 12.57 -8.37
CA ILE A 225 19.16 12.81 -7.98
C ILE A 225 19.56 14.20 -8.45
N GLU A 226 19.35 14.51 -9.72
CA GLU A 226 19.67 15.82 -10.28
C GLU A 226 18.89 16.95 -9.59
N ASN A 227 17.61 16.73 -9.30
CA ASN A 227 16.79 17.73 -8.61
C ASN A 227 17.22 17.91 -7.14
N ALA A 228 17.63 16.85 -6.46
CA ALA A 228 18.17 16.94 -5.10
C ALA A 228 19.51 17.70 -5.07
N GLU A 229 20.39 17.45 -6.05
CA GLU A 229 21.67 18.17 -6.21
C GLU A 229 21.46 19.66 -6.51
N LYS A 230 20.43 19.99 -7.30
CA LYS A 230 20.05 21.37 -7.61
C LYS A 230 19.34 22.10 -6.45
N GLY A 231 19.01 21.39 -5.37
CA GLY A 231 18.28 21.95 -4.23
C GLY A 231 16.85 22.36 -4.56
N ASN A 232 16.26 21.80 -5.63
CA ASN A 232 14.89 22.07 -6.03
C ASN A 232 13.94 21.62 -4.93
N ASN A 233 12.82 22.34 -4.77
CA ASN A 233 11.84 21.98 -3.75
C ASN A 233 11.28 20.60 -4.06
N PHE A 234 11.32 19.70 -3.07
CA PHE A 234 10.82 18.34 -3.21
C PHE A 234 9.36 18.33 -3.71
N LEU A 235 8.55 19.34 -3.37
CA LEU A 235 7.18 19.49 -3.90
C LEU A 235 7.13 19.69 -5.43
N GLU A 236 8.01 20.51 -5.99
CA GLU A 236 8.03 20.86 -7.43
C GLU A 236 8.43 19.65 -8.28
N ILE A 237 9.25 18.74 -7.73
CA ILE A 237 9.63 17.46 -8.34
C ILE A 237 8.37 16.64 -8.67
N PHE A 238 7.36 16.66 -7.80
CA PHE A 238 6.15 15.85 -7.98
C PHE A 238 5.09 16.49 -8.88
N GLU A 239 5.28 17.74 -9.32
CA GLU A 239 4.40 18.47 -10.25
C GLU A 239 4.66 18.12 -11.73
N PHE A 240 4.84 16.83 -12.05
CA PHE A 240 5.00 16.38 -13.44
C PHE A 240 3.65 16.02 -14.09
N ILE A 241 3.62 16.07 -15.43
CA ILE A 241 2.45 15.73 -16.23
C ILE A 241 2.53 14.24 -16.58
N THR A 242 1.49 13.49 -16.25
CA THR A 242 1.35 12.10 -16.69
C THR A 242 0.76 12.06 -18.11
N SER A 243 1.47 11.48 -19.09
CA SER A 243 0.93 11.29 -20.45
C SER A 243 -0.34 10.46 -20.50
N ASN A 244 -0.40 9.39 -19.70
CA ASN A 244 -1.53 8.45 -19.68
C ASN A 244 -2.68 8.91 -18.74
N LYS A 245 -3.11 10.18 -18.84
CA LYS A 245 -4.13 10.76 -17.94
C LYS A 245 -5.43 9.97 -17.90
N GLU A 246 -5.92 9.49 -19.04
CA GLU A 246 -7.17 8.73 -19.10
C GLU A 246 -7.09 7.42 -18.32
N VAL A 247 -6.00 6.66 -18.50
CA VAL A 247 -5.75 5.42 -17.77
C VAL A 247 -5.58 5.70 -16.27
N TYR A 248 -4.86 6.77 -15.92
CA TYR A 248 -4.69 7.22 -14.54
C TYR A 248 -6.03 7.56 -13.88
N HIS A 249 -6.84 8.42 -14.51
CA HIS A 249 -8.16 8.81 -14.00
C HIS A 249 -9.08 7.61 -13.84
N LYS A 250 -9.10 6.69 -14.81
CA LYS A 250 -9.88 5.46 -14.72
C LYS A 250 -9.43 4.60 -13.53
N ARG A 251 -8.13 4.30 -13.40
CA ARG A 251 -7.63 3.45 -12.31
C ARG A 251 -7.88 4.05 -10.93
N VAL A 252 -7.69 5.36 -10.77
CA VAL A 252 -7.99 6.04 -9.51
C VAL A 252 -9.49 6.03 -9.21
N LYS A 253 -10.36 6.25 -10.20
CA LYS A 253 -11.81 6.09 -10.04
C LYS A 253 -12.18 4.68 -9.58
N ASP A 254 -11.65 3.64 -10.25
CA ASP A 254 -11.92 2.24 -9.91
C ASP A 254 -11.49 1.91 -8.47
N ASN A 255 -10.34 2.47 -8.04
CA ASN A 255 -9.88 2.36 -6.66
C ASN A 255 -10.80 3.07 -5.65
N ILE A 256 -11.32 4.26 -5.98
CA ILE A 256 -12.29 4.97 -5.13
C ILE A 256 -13.57 4.15 -4.98
N LEU A 257 -14.10 3.61 -6.08
CA LEU A 257 -15.28 2.76 -6.07
C LEU A 257 -15.05 1.49 -5.25
N HIS A 258 -13.91 0.84 -5.46
CA HIS A 258 -13.51 -0.34 -4.69
C HIS A 258 -13.42 -0.01 -3.20
N TYR A 259 -12.78 1.09 -2.83
CA TYR A 259 -12.70 1.54 -1.44
C TYR A 259 -14.10 1.75 -0.85
N ALA A 260 -14.94 2.58 -1.47
CA ALA A 260 -16.29 2.89 -0.99
C ALA A 260 -17.13 1.63 -0.73
N ARG A 261 -17.12 0.68 -1.68
CA ARG A 261 -17.93 -0.54 -1.63
C ARG A 261 -17.43 -1.58 -0.63
N ASN A 262 -16.16 -1.53 -0.25
CA ASN A 262 -15.55 -2.48 0.69
C ASN A 262 -15.44 -1.93 2.13
N LEU A 263 -16.09 -0.81 2.45
CA LEU A 263 -16.21 -0.29 3.82
C LEU A 263 -17.56 -0.59 4.49
N VAL A 264 -18.60 -0.82 3.68
CA VAL A 264 -19.97 -1.05 4.14
C VAL A 264 -20.06 -2.39 4.89
N GLU A 265 -20.92 -2.47 5.89
CA GLU A 265 -21.24 -3.71 6.63
C GLU A 265 -22.18 -4.63 5.85
#